data_AF-A0A6H9YYU4-F1
#
_entry.id   AF-A0A6H9YYU4-F1
#
_cell.length_a   1.000
_cell.length_b   1.000
_cell.length_c   1.000
_cell.angle_alpha   90.00
_cell.angle_beta   90.00
_cell.angle_gamma   90.00
#
_symmetry.space_group_name_H-M   'P 1'
#
loop_
_entity.id
_entity.type
_entity.pdbx_description
1 polymer ?
#
loop_
_entity_poly.entity_id
_entity_poly.type
_entity_poly.pdbx_seq_one_letter_code
_entity_poly.pdbx_strand_id
1 'polypeptide(L)'
;MFLRGFRRRTGRPVPELAGLFRSIVAESREIHPMAADFLDHFMDGAGASRSMSRRWLRSFRVIRKAERKNQRRFERQLTRAARQLPDGESTWVKDHWDARINAFIGTELFYVSRMSQLRSRGSFVLTRTGPDVRVSGTVRHHWFDPYDWDRGRWVYIPRHGFVPIAVGRELVESDEARNFLMESHHVQTLVGTCRDGGRWPRRERATFEWALVETEPR
;
A
#
# COMPACT_ATOMS: atom_id res chain seq x y z
N MET A 1 40.68 -2.58 -11.68
CA MET A 1 40.48 -1.50 -10.70
C MET A 1 39.14 -0.84 -11.02
N PHE A 2 38.06 -1.20 -10.32
CA PHE A 2 36.72 -0.67 -10.63
C PHE A 2 36.57 0.73 -10.01
N LEU A 3 36.44 1.74 -10.87
CA LEU A 3 36.03 3.08 -10.48
C LEU A 3 34.62 2.99 -9.89
N ARG A 4 34.54 2.98 -8.55
CA ARG A 4 33.29 3.21 -7.81
C ARG A 4 32.72 4.54 -8.29
N GLY A 5 31.60 4.47 -9.02
CA GLY A 5 30.91 5.64 -9.53
C GLY A 5 30.70 6.68 -8.43
N PHE A 6 31.14 7.90 -8.68
CA PHE A 6 30.90 9.07 -7.85
C PHE A 6 29.40 9.17 -7.53
N ARG A 7 29.00 8.66 -6.36
CA ARG A 7 27.70 8.94 -5.77
C ARG A 7 27.70 10.44 -5.45
N ARG A 8 26.97 11.22 -6.25
CA ARG A 8 26.98 12.69 -6.16
C ARG A 8 26.55 13.14 -4.76
N ARG A 9 27.52 13.57 -3.96
CA ARG A 9 27.27 14.35 -2.75
C ARG A 9 26.72 15.72 -3.12
N THR A 10 25.94 16.33 -2.25
CA THR A 10 25.46 17.71 -2.41
C THR A 10 26.59 18.72 -2.26
N GLY A 11 27.64 18.36 -1.51
CA GLY A 11 28.75 19.25 -1.18
C GLY A 11 28.42 20.30 -0.12
N ARG A 12 27.20 20.25 0.47
CA ARG A 12 26.78 21.17 1.53
C ARG A 12 27.09 20.58 2.91
N PRO A 13 27.34 21.42 3.93
CA PRO A 13 27.47 20.97 5.31
C PRO A 13 26.20 20.27 5.81
N VAL A 14 26.38 19.16 6.53
CA VAL A 14 25.29 18.37 7.10
C VAL A 14 24.30 19.20 7.94
N PRO A 15 24.73 20.15 8.81
CA PRO A 15 23.80 21.00 9.54
C PRO A 15 22.89 21.86 8.64
N GLU A 16 23.37 22.31 7.48
CA GLU A 16 22.53 23.06 6.53
C GLU A 16 21.48 22.17 5.88
N LEU A 17 21.84 20.91 5.59
CA LEU A 17 20.91 19.93 5.04
C LEU A 17 19.81 19.57 6.05
N ALA A 18 20.18 19.40 7.32
CA ALA A 18 19.23 19.18 8.39
C ALA A 18 18.32 20.40 8.59
N GLY A 19 18.89 21.61 8.54
CA GLY A 19 18.13 22.86 8.58
C GLY A 19 17.10 22.99 7.45
N LEU A 20 17.47 22.61 6.23
CA LEU A 20 16.56 22.56 5.08
C LEU A 20 15.38 21.61 5.33
N PHE A 21 15.62 20.41 5.86
CA PHE A 21 14.53 19.45 6.09
C PHE A 21 13.60 19.92 7.22
N ARG A 22 14.15 20.50 8.29
CA ARG A 22 13.36 21.09 9.38
C ARG A 22 12.52 22.28 8.89
N SER A 23 13.03 23.11 7.97
CA SER A 23 12.22 24.19 7.38
C SER A 23 11.08 23.65 6.51
N ILE A 24 11.33 22.59 5.72
CA ILE A 24 10.30 21.91 4.93
C ILE A 24 9.19 21.39 5.84
N VAL A 25 9.55 20.73 6.94
CA VAL A 25 8.59 20.23 7.94
C VAL A 25 7.72 21.38 8.44
N ALA A 26 8.35 22.44 8.98
CA ALA A 26 7.64 23.58 9.56
C ALA A 26 6.64 24.22 8.58
N GLU A 27 7.07 24.50 7.35
CA GLU A 27 6.23 25.19 6.37
C GLU A 27 5.17 24.30 5.71
N SER A 28 5.39 22.98 5.68
CA SER A 28 4.47 22.05 5.01
C SER A 28 3.34 21.58 5.91
N ARG A 29 3.44 21.73 7.25
CA ARG A 29 2.44 21.20 8.21
C ARG A 29 1.01 21.68 7.92
N GLU A 30 0.83 22.91 7.43
CA GLU A 30 -0.51 23.45 7.13
C GLU A 30 -1.13 22.90 5.83
N ILE A 31 -0.29 22.46 4.88
CA ILE A 31 -0.73 22.08 3.52
C ILE A 31 -0.70 20.55 3.35
N HIS A 32 0.33 19.92 3.90
CA HIS A 32 0.62 18.50 3.82
C HIS A 32 1.04 17.96 5.20
N PRO A 33 0.13 17.98 6.20
CA PRO A 33 0.43 17.60 7.57
C PRO A 33 1.03 16.19 7.69
N MET A 34 0.50 15.21 6.96
CA MET A 34 1.01 13.84 7.02
C MET A 34 2.40 13.72 6.38
N ALA A 35 2.66 14.46 5.29
CA ALA A 35 3.99 14.44 4.70
C ALA A 35 5.02 15.10 5.62
N ALA A 36 4.64 16.19 6.29
CA ALA A 36 5.47 16.87 7.27
C ALA A 36 5.76 15.96 8.47
N ASP A 37 4.76 15.29 9.04
CA ASP A 37 4.94 14.39 10.20
C ASP A 37 5.86 13.21 9.88
N PHE A 38 5.76 12.64 8.68
CA PHE A 38 6.63 11.52 8.27
C PHE A 38 8.06 11.99 7.96
N LEU A 39 8.23 13.21 7.45
CA LEU A 39 9.54 13.82 7.29
C LEU A 39 10.18 14.18 8.64
N ASP A 40 9.38 14.64 9.60
CA ASP A 40 9.84 14.92 10.96
C ASP A 40 10.33 13.63 11.63
N HIS A 41 9.53 12.56 11.54
CA HIS A 41 9.93 11.24 12.05
C HIS A 41 11.17 10.66 11.36
N PHE A 42 11.38 10.95 10.08
CA PHE A 42 12.62 10.62 9.38
C PHE A 42 13.83 11.32 10.01
N MET A 43 13.68 12.61 10.35
CA MET A 43 14.70 13.46 10.96
C MET A 43 14.92 13.18 12.46
N ASP A 44 13.97 12.55 13.15
CA ASP A 44 14.13 12.15 14.55
C ASP A 44 15.20 11.05 14.75
N GLY A 45 15.65 10.40 13.66
CA GLY A 45 16.82 9.51 13.67
C GLY A 45 16.58 8.12 14.31
N ALA A 46 15.39 7.84 14.86
CA ALA A 46 15.11 6.59 15.57
C ALA A 46 14.81 5.39 14.65
N GLY A 47 14.28 5.62 13.45
CA GLY A 47 14.01 4.56 12.45
C GLY A 47 12.88 3.58 12.79
N ALA A 48 12.11 3.83 13.85
CA ALA A 48 10.98 2.98 14.23
C ALA A 48 9.89 3.00 13.15
N SER A 49 9.27 1.85 12.88
CA SER A 49 8.14 1.77 11.94
C SER A 49 6.98 2.69 12.36
N ARG A 50 6.27 3.25 11.37
CA ARG A 50 5.10 4.10 11.58
C ARG A 50 3.86 3.50 10.94
N SER A 51 2.83 3.36 11.76
CA SER A 51 1.50 2.97 11.30
C SER A 51 0.81 4.13 10.58
N MET A 52 0.26 3.85 9.41
CA MET A 52 -0.56 4.76 8.62
C MET A 52 -2.04 4.52 8.86
N SER A 53 -2.78 5.62 9.01
CA SER A 53 -4.24 5.57 9.08
C SER A 53 -4.83 4.97 7.82
N ARG A 54 -5.55 3.84 8.00
CA ARG A 54 -6.35 3.21 6.94
C ARG A 54 -7.33 4.19 6.30
N ARG A 55 -7.97 5.04 7.11
CA ARG A 55 -8.94 6.03 6.63
C ARG A 55 -8.26 7.05 5.71
N TRP A 56 -7.10 7.55 6.11
CA TRP A 56 -6.32 8.49 5.29
C TRP A 56 -5.88 7.82 3.98
N LEU A 57 -5.30 6.62 4.03
CA LEU A 57 -4.91 5.87 2.82
C LEU A 57 -6.10 5.65 1.86
N ARG A 58 -7.25 5.19 2.38
CA ARG A 58 -8.43 4.92 1.55
C ARG A 58 -9.12 6.18 1.01
N SER A 59 -8.75 7.38 1.46
CA SER A 59 -9.20 8.63 0.83
C SER A 59 -8.68 8.72 -0.62
N PHE A 60 -7.46 8.22 -0.89
CA PHE A 60 -6.84 8.27 -2.20
C PHE A 60 -7.45 7.23 -3.15
N ARG A 61 -7.82 7.69 -4.36
CA ARG A 61 -8.39 6.82 -5.41
C ARG A 61 -7.45 5.69 -5.81
N VAL A 62 -6.13 5.92 -5.81
CA VAL A 62 -5.15 4.89 -6.20
C VAL A 62 -5.11 3.73 -5.21
N ILE A 63 -5.25 3.99 -3.90
CA ILE A 63 -5.32 2.96 -2.87
C ILE A 63 -6.58 2.10 -3.06
N ARG A 64 -7.74 2.75 -3.19
CA ARG A 64 -9.01 2.05 -3.47
C ARG A 64 -8.96 1.23 -4.77
N LYS A 65 -8.28 1.73 -5.80
CA LYS A 65 -8.08 0.98 -7.06
C LYS A 65 -7.20 -0.25 -6.86
N ALA A 66 -6.13 -0.16 -6.06
CA ALA A 66 -5.26 -1.30 -5.74
C ALA A 66 -6.02 -2.38 -4.94
N GLU A 67 -6.81 -1.98 -3.94
CA GLU A 67 -7.70 -2.88 -3.20
C GLU A 67 -8.67 -3.58 -4.17
N ARG A 68 -9.39 -2.81 -5.00
CA ARG A 68 -10.37 -3.37 -5.95
C ARG A 68 -9.72 -4.29 -6.99
N LYS A 69 -8.47 -4.03 -7.38
CA LYS A 69 -7.70 -4.89 -8.29
C LYS A 69 -7.46 -6.26 -7.67
N ASN A 70 -7.04 -6.30 -6.41
CA ASN A 70 -6.82 -7.57 -5.70
C ASN A 70 -8.14 -8.29 -5.40
N GLN A 71 -9.19 -7.57 -5.00
CA GLN A 71 -10.53 -8.13 -4.82
C GLN A 71 -11.01 -8.85 -6.08
N ARG A 72 -10.94 -8.21 -7.26
CA ARG A 72 -11.33 -8.83 -8.54
C ARG A 72 -10.50 -10.06 -8.90
N ARG A 73 -9.24 -10.14 -8.47
CA ARG A 73 -8.40 -11.31 -8.68
C ARG A 73 -8.85 -12.48 -7.81
N PHE A 74 -9.17 -12.22 -6.54
CA PHE A 74 -9.80 -13.22 -5.67
C PHE A 74 -11.15 -13.66 -6.21
N GLU A 75 -12.04 -12.73 -6.60
CA GLU A 75 -13.36 -13.07 -7.18
C GLU A 75 -13.21 -14.04 -8.37
N ARG A 76 -12.31 -13.74 -9.32
CA ARG A 76 -12.03 -14.63 -10.47
C ARG A 76 -11.48 -15.99 -10.06
N GLN A 77 -10.58 -16.04 -9.08
CA GLN A 77 -10.01 -17.28 -8.57
C GLN A 77 -11.09 -18.14 -7.90
N LEU A 78 -11.94 -17.52 -7.07
CA LEU A 78 -13.03 -18.18 -6.37
C LEU A 78 -14.08 -18.72 -7.35
N THR A 79 -14.44 -17.94 -8.38
CA THR A 79 -15.32 -18.42 -9.45
C THR A 79 -14.72 -19.63 -10.18
N ARG A 80 -13.41 -19.64 -10.48
CA ARG A 80 -12.76 -20.80 -11.11
C ARG A 80 -12.77 -22.03 -10.20
N ALA A 81 -12.46 -21.86 -8.92
CA ALA A 81 -12.49 -22.94 -7.94
C ALA A 81 -13.90 -23.50 -7.77
N ALA A 82 -14.92 -22.64 -7.71
CA ALA A 82 -16.31 -23.04 -7.61
C ALA A 82 -16.74 -23.97 -8.76
N ARG A 83 -16.32 -23.69 -10.00
CA ARG A 83 -16.63 -24.53 -11.18
C ARG A 83 -16.06 -25.95 -11.11
N GLN A 84 -14.98 -26.15 -10.36
CA GLN A 84 -14.31 -27.44 -10.24
C GLN A 84 -14.80 -28.26 -9.04
N LEU A 85 -15.58 -27.64 -8.15
CA LEU A 85 -16.07 -28.28 -6.93
C LEU A 85 -17.23 -29.22 -7.26
N PRO A 86 -17.15 -30.53 -6.96
CA PRO A 86 -18.26 -31.47 -7.12
C PRO A 86 -19.44 -31.17 -6.19
N ASP A 87 -20.62 -31.68 -6.54
CA ASP A 87 -21.81 -31.50 -5.70
C ASP A 87 -21.65 -32.19 -4.34
N GLY A 88 -22.14 -31.55 -3.28
CA GLY A 88 -22.00 -31.99 -1.89
C GLY A 88 -20.62 -31.75 -1.26
N GLU A 89 -19.62 -31.29 -2.01
CA GLU A 89 -18.27 -31.10 -1.49
C GLU A 89 -17.99 -29.69 -0.96
N SER A 90 -16.94 -29.60 -0.14
CA SER A 90 -16.36 -28.35 0.32
C SER A 90 -14.85 -28.32 0.12
N THR A 91 -14.30 -27.14 -0.15
CA THR A 91 -12.86 -26.95 -0.32
C THR A 91 -12.37 -25.62 0.26
N TRP A 92 -11.06 -25.53 0.48
CA TRP A 92 -10.39 -24.33 0.94
C TRP A 92 -9.56 -23.72 -0.17
N VAL A 93 -9.68 -22.40 -0.34
CA VAL A 93 -8.81 -21.63 -1.24
C VAL A 93 -8.02 -20.64 -0.40
N LYS A 94 -6.69 -20.74 -0.45
CA LYS A 94 -5.76 -19.83 0.21
C LYS A 94 -4.77 -19.30 -0.83
N ASP A 95 -4.66 -17.99 -0.94
CA ASP A 95 -3.72 -17.36 -1.88
C ASP A 95 -3.45 -15.90 -1.50
N HIS A 96 -2.61 -15.23 -2.29
CA HIS A 96 -2.30 -13.82 -2.13
C HIS A 96 -2.20 -13.10 -3.47
N TRP A 97 -2.45 -11.79 -3.44
CA TRP A 97 -2.28 -10.90 -4.57
C TRP A 97 -1.58 -9.62 -4.13
N ASP A 98 -0.59 -9.20 -4.92
CA ASP A 98 0.13 -7.95 -4.71
C ASP A 98 -0.28 -6.91 -5.78
N ALA A 99 -0.43 -5.66 -5.35
CA ALA A 99 -0.70 -4.52 -6.19
C ALA A 99 0.30 -3.39 -5.91
N ARG A 100 1.05 -2.98 -6.94
CA ARG A 100 1.86 -1.76 -6.90
C ARG A 100 0.95 -0.53 -6.96
N ILE A 101 1.29 0.48 -6.17
CA ILE A 101 0.60 1.76 -6.09
C ILE A 101 1.58 2.83 -6.57
N ASN A 102 1.11 3.72 -7.43
CA ASN A 102 1.88 4.89 -7.86
C ASN A 102 1.05 6.15 -7.56
N ALA A 103 1.50 6.94 -6.59
CA ALA A 103 0.81 8.14 -6.18
C ALA A 103 0.82 9.20 -7.28
N PHE A 104 -0.26 9.95 -7.40
CA PHE A 104 -0.35 11.03 -8.38
C PHE A 104 0.46 12.25 -7.91
N ILE A 105 1.25 12.83 -8.81
CA ILE A 105 2.07 14.01 -8.52
C ILE A 105 1.17 15.13 -7.99
N GLY A 106 1.62 15.82 -6.94
CA GLY A 106 0.87 16.91 -6.31
C GLY A 106 -0.17 16.48 -5.28
N THR A 107 -0.36 15.18 -5.05
CA THR A 107 -1.13 14.70 -3.88
C THR A 107 -0.23 14.57 -2.66
N GLU A 108 -0.80 14.70 -1.45
CA GLU A 108 -0.05 14.47 -0.22
C GLU A 108 0.55 13.05 -0.16
N LEU A 109 -0.17 12.04 -0.67
CA LEU A 109 0.35 10.68 -0.80
C LEU A 109 1.64 10.63 -1.62
N PHE A 110 1.81 11.46 -2.65
CA PHE A 110 3.06 11.50 -3.42
C PHE A 110 4.25 12.01 -2.58
N TYR A 111 4.00 12.94 -1.67
CA TYR A 111 5.00 13.46 -0.73
C TYR A 111 5.19 12.58 0.51
N VAL A 112 4.44 11.50 0.65
CA VAL A 112 4.63 10.49 1.71
C VAL A 112 5.25 9.24 1.08
N SER A 113 4.54 8.65 0.13
CA SER A 113 4.79 7.35 -0.49
C SER A 113 4.51 7.42 -2.00
N ARG A 114 5.55 7.70 -2.78
CA ARG A 114 5.41 7.74 -4.25
C ARG A 114 5.06 6.36 -4.81
N MET A 115 5.75 5.32 -4.35
CA MET A 115 5.66 3.96 -4.90
C MET A 115 5.51 2.92 -3.79
N SER A 116 4.27 2.67 -3.36
CA SER A 116 3.96 1.68 -2.33
C SER A 116 3.50 0.32 -2.89
N GLN A 117 3.38 -0.65 -1.98
CA GLN A 117 2.79 -1.95 -2.26
C GLN A 117 1.57 -2.21 -1.37
N LEU A 118 0.58 -2.91 -1.93
CA LEU A 118 -0.53 -3.50 -1.21
C LEU A 118 -0.51 -5.01 -1.43
N ARG A 119 -0.25 -5.75 -0.36
CA ARG A 119 -0.33 -7.21 -0.31
C ARG A 119 -1.65 -7.63 0.32
N SER A 120 -2.37 -8.51 -0.35
CA SER A 120 -3.65 -9.04 0.13
C SER A 120 -3.56 -10.55 0.24
N ARG A 121 -3.72 -11.13 1.43
CA ARG A 121 -3.72 -12.59 1.67
C ARG A 121 -5.13 -13.06 2.01
N GLY A 122 -5.68 -13.94 1.19
CA GLY A 122 -7.04 -14.45 1.31
C GLY A 122 -7.09 -15.90 1.79
N SER A 123 -8.12 -16.21 2.57
CA SER A 123 -8.47 -17.57 2.98
C SER A 123 -9.98 -17.73 2.91
N PHE A 124 -10.46 -18.68 2.11
CA PHE A 124 -11.86 -18.86 1.79
C PHE A 124 -12.28 -20.32 1.90
N VAL A 125 -13.52 -20.54 2.30
CA VAL A 125 -14.24 -21.81 2.22
C VAL A 125 -15.25 -21.72 1.09
N LEU A 126 -15.31 -22.76 0.28
CA LEU A 126 -16.33 -22.95 -0.73
C LEU A 126 -17.10 -24.22 -0.40
N THR A 127 -18.43 -24.17 -0.49
CA THR A 127 -19.31 -25.32 -0.29
C THR A 127 -20.35 -25.37 -1.39
N ARG A 128 -20.45 -26.49 -2.10
CA ARG A 128 -21.46 -26.69 -3.14
C ARG A 128 -22.71 -27.35 -2.57
N THR A 129 -23.87 -26.86 -3.00
CA THR A 129 -25.17 -27.48 -2.75
C THR A 129 -26.02 -27.36 -4.01
N GLY A 130 -26.08 -28.44 -4.78
CA GLY A 130 -26.68 -28.47 -6.10
C GLY A 130 -26.00 -27.48 -7.07
N PRO A 131 -26.76 -26.56 -7.69
CA PRO A 131 -26.19 -25.61 -8.67
C PRO A 131 -25.44 -24.45 -8.02
N ASP A 132 -25.57 -24.24 -6.71
CA ASP A 132 -25.03 -23.08 -6.01
C ASP A 132 -23.77 -23.44 -5.21
N VAL A 133 -22.75 -22.58 -5.31
CA VAL A 133 -21.55 -22.63 -4.47
C VAL A 133 -21.53 -21.40 -3.58
N ARG A 134 -21.63 -21.62 -2.27
CA ARG A 134 -21.45 -20.56 -1.27
C ARG A 134 -19.97 -20.35 -1.01
N VAL A 135 -19.58 -19.09 -0.88
CA VAL A 135 -18.20 -18.68 -0.60
C VAL A 135 -18.20 -17.78 0.62
N SER A 136 -17.30 -18.04 1.56
CA SER A 136 -17.04 -17.15 2.69
C SER A 136 -15.56 -17.13 3.03
N GLY A 137 -15.06 -16.01 3.55
CA GLY A 137 -13.67 -15.93 3.94
C GLY A 137 -13.22 -14.55 4.39
N THR A 138 -11.91 -14.44 4.58
CA THR A 138 -11.26 -13.20 5.01
C THR A 138 -10.07 -12.88 4.13
N VAL A 139 -9.79 -11.60 3.96
CA VAL A 139 -8.61 -11.07 3.29
C VAL A 139 -7.91 -10.10 4.23
N ARG A 140 -6.65 -10.40 4.54
CA ARG A 140 -5.76 -9.52 5.31
C ARG A 140 -4.94 -8.69 4.33
N HIS A 141 -5.05 -7.38 4.45
CA HIS A 141 -4.36 -6.40 3.64
C HIS A 141 -3.22 -5.77 4.42
N HIS A 142 -2.04 -5.71 3.80
CA HIS A 142 -0.86 -5.02 4.30
C HIS A 142 -0.41 -4.02 3.22
N TRP A 143 -0.65 -2.75 3.48
CA TRP A 143 -0.04 -1.67 2.73
C TRP A 143 1.30 -1.34 3.38
N PHE A 144 2.35 -1.15 2.58
CA PHE A 144 3.65 -0.76 3.09
C PHE A 144 4.51 -0.03 2.06
N ASP A 145 5.43 0.77 2.58
CA ASP A 145 6.48 1.46 1.81
C ASP A 145 7.65 1.85 2.72
N PRO A 146 8.91 1.55 2.36
CA PRO A 146 10.06 2.13 3.03
C PRO A 146 10.09 3.65 2.82
N TYR A 147 10.22 4.41 3.91
CA TYR A 147 10.53 5.83 3.84
C TYR A 147 12.04 6.01 3.94
N ASP A 148 12.66 6.28 2.80
CA ASP A 148 14.10 6.45 2.64
C ASP A 148 14.48 7.74 1.89
N TRP A 149 13.48 8.60 1.67
CA TRP A 149 13.59 9.82 0.86
C TRP A 149 14.08 9.57 -0.59
N ASP A 150 14.04 8.33 -1.10
CA ASP A 150 14.50 7.99 -2.45
C ASP A 150 13.37 8.14 -3.49
N ARG A 151 13.12 9.40 -3.89
CA ARG A 151 12.02 9.76 -4.81
C ARG A 151 12.43 9.87 -6.29
N GLY A 152 13.59 9.33 -6.67
CA GLY A 152 14.14 9.45 -8.03
C GLY A 152 15.39 10.32 -8.05
N ARG A 153 15.45 11.39 -8.86
CA ARG A 153 16.63 12.28 -8.89
C ARG A 153 16.48 13.50 -7.99
N TRP A 154 15.28 14.06 -7.97
CA TRP A 154 14.89 15.25 -7.21
C TRP A 154 13.39 15.23 -6.96
N VAL A 155 12.92 15.99 -5.97
CA VAL A 155 11.50 16.25 -5.72
C VAL A 155 11.28 17.76 -5.67
N TYR A 156 10.23 18.25 -6.32
CA TYR A 156 9.82 19.64 -6.16
C TYR A 156 9.03 19.78 -4.87
N ILE A 157 9.45 20.70 -4.01
CA ILE A 157 8.76 21.04 -2.76
C ILE A 157 8.34 22.52 -2.87
N PRO A 158 7.04 22.82 -2.70
CA PRO A 158 6.58 24.21 -2.66
C PRO A 158 7.42 25.05 -1.70
N ARG A 159 7.77 26.28 -2.13
CA ARG A 159 8.64 27.24 -1.40
C ARG A 159 10.13 26.84 -1.25
N HIS A 160 10.49 25.59 -1.50
CA HIS A 160 11.86 25.10 -1.36
C HIS A 160 12.51 24.68 -2.69
N GLY A 161 11.72 24.63 -3.77
CA GLY A 161 12.21 24.27 -5.10
C GLY A 161 12.56 22.80 -5.22
N PHE A 162 13.55 22.48 -6.06
CA PHE A 162 13.96 21.10 -6.31
C PHE A 162 14.97 20.62 -5.26
N VAL A 163 14.56 19.66 -4.44
CA VAL A 163 15.42 19.02 -3.43
C VAL A 163 15.96 17.69 -3.98
N PRO A 164 17.29 17.52 -4.11
CA PRO A 164 17.90 16.27 -4.57
C PRO A 164 17.71 15.12 -3.58
N ILE A 165 17.62 13.89 -4.08
CA ILE A 165 17.57 12.68 -3.21
C ILE A 165 18.86 12.46 -2.41
N ALA A 166 19.99 13.00 -2.89
CA ALA A 166 21.29 12.87 -2.23
C ALA A 166 21.27 13.48 -0.82
N VAL A 167 20.42 14.49 -0.57
CA VAL A 167 20.25 15.10 0.75
C VAL A 167 19.80 14.06 1.77
N GLY A 168 18.72 13.32 1.50
CA GLY A 168 18.21 12.31 2.43
C GLY A 168 19.24 11.22 2.73
N ARG A 169 19.99 10.81 1.70
CA ARG A 169 21.10 9.86 1.88
C ARG A 169 22.22 10.41 2.76
N GLU A 170 22.65 11.65 2.54
CA GLU A 170 23.71 12.29 3.33
C GLU A 170 23.31 12.45 4.79
N LEU A 171 22.04 12.76 5.05
CA LEU A 171 21.51 12.84 6.42
C LEU A 171 21.53 11.46 7.09
N VAL A 172 21.16 10.39 6.38
CA VAL A 172 21.23 9.02 6.91
C VAL A 172 22.68 8.56 7.11
N GLU A 173 23.59 8.86 6.17
CA GLU A 173 25.02 8.53 6.27
C GLU A 173 25.72 9.28 7.41
N SER A 174 25.14 10.39 7.88
CA SER A 174 25.67 11.22 8.97
C SER A 174 24.93 11.04 10.30
N ASP A 175 24.05 10.04 10.40
CA ASP A 175 23.20 9.75 11.57
C ASP A 175 22.26 10.92 12.00
N GLU A 176 21.97 11.86 11.10
CA GLU A 176 20.98 12.95 11.30
C GLU A 176 19.55 12.55 10.93
N ALA A 177 19.38 11.41 10.25
CA ALA A 177 18.09 10.87 9.86
C ALA A 177 18.14 9.34 9.77
N ARG A 178 16.98 8.69 9.80
CA ARG A 178 16.90 7.23 9.71
C ARG A 178 15.72 6.78 8.87
N ASN A 179 15.99 5.89 7.92
CA ASN A 179 14.95 5.22 7.16
C ASN A 179 14.04 4.41 8.10
N PHE A 180 12.76 4.33 7.76
CA PHE A 180 11.78 3.56 8.53
C PHE A 180 10.71 2.94 7.63
N LEU A 181 9.97 1.96 8.14
CA LEU A 181 8.86 1.36 7.43
C LEU A 181 7.57 2.13 7.71
N MET A 182 6.88 2.55 6.66
CA MET A 182 5.48 2.97 6.75
C MET A 182 4.59 1.77 6.47
N GLU A 183 3.58 1.52 7.29
CA GLU A 183 2.68 0.39 7.07
C GLU A 183 1.26 0.61 7.56
N SER A 184 0.31 -0.11 6.98
CA SER A 184 -1.08 -0.15 7.43
C SER A 184 -1.66 -1.53 7.22
N HIS A 185 -2.36 -2.03 8.23
CA HIS A 185 -2.98 -3.35 8.20
C HIS A 185 -4.49 -3.21 8.31
N HIS A 186 -5.23 -3.99 7.53
CA HIS A 186 -6.68 -4.11 7.71
C HIS A 186 -7.22 -5.44 7.20
N VAL A 187 -8.42 -5.79 7.64
CA VAL A 187 -9.09 -7.03 7.25
C VAL A 187 -10.40 -6.72 6.56
N GLN A 188 -10.70 -7.47 5.50
CA GLN A 188 -12.01 -7.51 4.87
C GLN A 188 -12.57 -8.93 4.96
N THR A 189 -13.88 -9.06 5.13
CA THR A 189 -14.60 -10.30 4.88
C THR A 189 -15.08 -10.32 3.44
N LEU A 190 -15.25 -11.53 2.90
CA LEU A 190 -15.94 -11.77 1.66
C LEU A 190 -17.01 -12.82 1.91
N VAL A 191 -18.21 -12.56 1.42
CA VAL A 191 -19.27 -13.55 1.25
C VAL A 191 -19.74 -13.52 -0.19
N GLY A 192 -20.18 -14.64 -0.73
CA GLY A 192 -20.66 -14.67 -2.10
C GLY A 192 -21.29 -15.99 -2.51
N THR A 193 -21.88 -15.97 -3.70
CA THR A 193 -22.51 -17.13 -4.31
C THR A 193 -22.08 -17.20 -5.76
N CYS A 194 -21.66 -18.39 -6.20
CA CYS A 194 -21.45 -18.70 -7.62
C CYS A 194 -22.51 -19.72 -8.03
N ARG A 195 -23.35 -19.37 -9.00
CA ARG A 195 -24.35 -20.30 -9.56
C ARG A 195 -23.90 -20.80 -10.92
N ASP A 196 -23.85 -22.12 -11.06
CA ASP A 196 -23.60 -22.74 -12.34
C ASP A 196 -24.76 -22.43 -13.30
N GLY A 197 -24.45 -21.92 -14.49
CA GLY A 197 -25.44 -21.56 -15.50
C GLY A 197 -26.09 -22.80 -16.13
N GLY A 198 -25.49 -23.98 -16.01
CA GLY A 198 -25.89 -25.15 -16.79
C GLY A 198 -25.54 -25.00 -18.28
N ARG A 199 -26.12 -25.84 -19.15
CA ARG A 199 -25.84 -25.80 -20.60
C ARG A 199 -26.28 -24.47 -21.22
N TRP A 200 -25.50 -24.06 -22.22
CA TRP A 200 -25.65 -22.85 -23.04
C TRP A 200 -27.12 -22.53 -23.40
N PRO A 201 -27.56 -21.25 -23.40
CA PRO A 201 -26.77 -20.00 -23.37
C PRO A 201 -26.68 -19.33 -21.99
N ARG A 202 -26.94 -20.05 -20.90
CA ARG A 202 -27.03 -19.42 -19.57
C ARG A 202 -25.66 -18.90 -19.09
N ARG A 203 -25.57 -17.59 -18.86
CA ARG A 203 -24.41 -16.95 -18.24
C ARG A 203 -24.38 -17.28 -16.75
N GLU A 204 -23.23 -17.79 -16.32
CA GLU A 204 -22.87 -17.93 -14.91
C GLU A 204 -23.08 -16.61 -14.16
N ARG A 205 -23.64 -16.68 -12.96
CA ARG A 205 -23.86 -15.53 -12.09
C ARG A 205 -23.03 -15.74 -10.82
N ALA A 206 -22.05 -14.87 -10.63
CA ALA A 206 -21.28 -14.80 -9.40
C ALA A 206 -21.51 -13.43 -8.75
N THR A 207 -21.87 -13.44 -7.47
CA THR A 207 -22.03 -12.24 -6.65
C THR A 207 -21.12 -12.34 -5.44
N PHE A 208 -20.43 -11.25 -5.13
CA PHE A 208 -19.52 -11.15 -4.00
C PHE A 208 -19.73 -9.84 -3.29
N GLU A 209 -19.83 -9.91 -1.98
CA GLU A 209 -19.95 -8.78 -1.08
C GLU A 209 -18.72 -8.73 -0.19
N TRP A 210 -18.13 -7.54 -0.14
CA TRP A 210 -16.94 -7.26 0.65
C TRP A 210 -17.32 -6.33 1.79
N ALA A 211 -16.99 -6.71 3.02
CA ALA A 211 -17.17 -5.85 4.17
C ALA A 211 -15.83 -5.61 4.86
N LEU A 212 -15.64 -4.40 5.39
CA LEU A 212 -14.48 -4.09 6.21
C LEU A 212 -14.72 -4.60 7.62
N VAL A 213 -13.72 -5.24 8.21
CA VAL A 213 -13.77 -5.54 9.64
C VAL A 213 -13.39 -4.27 10.39
N GLU A 214 -14.33 -3.76 11.19
CA GLU A 214 -14.04 -2.72 12.16
C GLU A 214 -13.22 -3.35 13.28
N THR A 215 -11.92 -3.09 13.26
CA THR A 215 -11.09 -3.20 14.45
C THR A 215 -11.23 -1.88 15.18
N GLU A 216 -11.70 -1.91 16.43
CA GLU A 216 -11.67 -0.74 17.31
C GLU A 216 -10.28 -0.10 17.26
N PRO A 217 -10.19 1.25 17.22
CA PRO A 217 -8.91 1.91 17.34
C PRO A 217 -8.29 1.53 18.70
N ARG A 218 -7.14 0.87 18.65
CA ARG A 218 -6.22 0.82 19.80
C ARG A 218 -5.43 2.13 19.84
#